data_AF-A0A947S5M6-F1
#
_entry.id   AF-A0A947S5M6-F1
#
_cell.length_a   1.000
_cell.length_b   1.000
_cell.length_c   1.000
_cell.angle_alpha   90.00
_cell.angle_beta   90.00
_cell.angle_gamma   90.00
#
_symmetry.space_group_name_H-M   'P 1'
#
loop_
_entity.id
_entity.type
_entity.pdbx_description
1 polymer ?
#
loop_
_entity_poly.entity_id
_entity_poly.type
_entity_poly.pdbx_seq_one_letter_code
_entity_poly.pdbx_strand_id
1 'polypeptide(L)'
;AIAIYYGDNEGVYPYRLDKNSYTVRGVVIPAFIPKYMEDIPVVKLRRDVSHKNTDAVRYSYADSGGWWYNPTDGKIRIDCGHKDLKNVQYYTY
;
A
#
# COMPACT_ATOMS: atom_id res chain seq x y z
N ALA A 1 10.21 -2.19 4.25
CA ALA A 1 9.95 -1.37 3.05
C ALA A 1 9.52 0.06 3.38
N ILE A 2 8.23 0.32 3.67
CA ILE A 2 7.67 1.68 3.80
C ILE A 2 8.31 2.51 4.93
N ALA A 3 8.44 1.95 6.14
CA ALA A 3 9.05 2.65 7.28
C ALA A 3 10.52 3.06 7.01
N ILE A 4 11.24 2.27 6.19
CA ILE A 4 12.62 2.56 5.82
C ILE A 4 12.65 3.70 4.77
N TYR A 5 11.77 3.64 3.76
CA TYR A 5 11.61 4.73 2.79
C TYR A 5 11.30 6.07 3.48
N TYR A 6 10.45 6.06 4.51
CA TYR A 6 10.16 7.25 5.31
C TYR A 6 11.41 7.82 6.00
N GLY A 7 12.26 6.95 6.57
CA GLY A 7 13.52 7.37 7.17
C GLY A 7 14.50 7.96 6.15
N ASP A 8 14.57 7.35 4.96
CA ASP A 8 15.46 7.80 3.87
C ASP A 8 15.01 9.12 3.22
N ASN A 9 13.71 9.45 3.27
CA ASN A 9 13.10 10.59 2.56
C ASN A 9 12.48 11.62 3.50
N GLU A 10 13.03 11.81 4.70
CA GLU A 10 12.64 12.87 5.64
C GLU A 10 11.12 12.89 5.97
N GLY A 11 10.49 11.72 6.02
CA GLY A 11 9.05 11.60 6.29
C GLY A 11 8.14 11.86 5.08
N VAL A 12 8.70 12.12 3.89
CA VAL A 12 7.93 12.26 2.65
C VAL A 12 7.44 10.89 2.20
N TYR A 13 6.13 10.78 2.00
CA TYR A 13 5.52 9.57 1.46
C TYR A 13 5.71 9.49 -0.06
N PRO A 14 5.88 8.28 -0.60
CA PRO A 14 6.10 8.09 -2.03
C PRO A 14 4.84 8.50 -2.81
N TYR A 15 4.98 9.16 -3.95
CA TYR A 15 3.79 9.47 -4.76
C TYR A 15 3.11 8.20 -5.30
N ARG A 16 3.91 7.17 -5.57
CA ARG A 16 3.44 5.83 -5.91
C ARG A 16 4.34 4.76 -5.29
N LEU A 17 3.76 3.62 -4.93
CA LEU A 17 4.48 2.43 -4.51
C LEU A 17 4.83 1.60 -5.76
N ASP A 18 5.77 2.12 -6.56
CA ASP A 18 6.33 1.43 -7.72
C ASP A 18 7.80 1.84 -7.96
N LYS A 19 8.40 1.26 -9.00
CA LYS A 19 9.82 1.42 -9.32
C LYS A 19 10.15 2.71 -10.08
N ASN A 20 9.18 3.59 -10.35
CA ASN A 20 9.39 4.79 -11.15
C ASN A 20 9.50 6.05 -10.28
N SER A 21 10.33 7.00 -10.70
CA SER A 21 10.33 8.36 -10.16
C SER A 21 9.22 9.21 -10.79
N TYR A 22 8.70 10.19 -10.06
CA TYR A 22 7.61 11.04 -10.52
C TYR A 22 7.93 12.51 -10.31
N THR A 23 7.59 13.36 -11.28
CA THR A 23 7.65 14.82 -11.12
C THR A 23 6.27 15.33 -10.73
N VAL A 24 6.15 15.88 -9.53
CA VAL A 24 4.89 16.45 -9.01
C VAL A 24 5.14 17.92 -8.69
N ARG A 25 4.41 18.81 -9.38
CA ARG A 25 4.52 20.27 -9.19
C ARG A 25 5.96 20.81 -9.29
N GLY A 26 6.75 20.26 -10.22
CA GLY A 26 8.14 20.67 -10.44
C GLY A 26 9.16 20.04 -9.48
N VAL A 27 8.73 19.23 -8.52
CA VAL A 27 9.60 18.48 -7.61
C VAL A 27 9.73 17.04 -8.09
N VAL A 28 10.97 16.55 -8.20
CA VAL A 28 11.25 15.14 -8.51
C VAL A 28 11.16 14.33 -7.23
N ILE A 29 10.18 13.43 -7.18
CA ILE A 29 10.00 12.46 -6.12
C ILE A 29 10.66 11.15 -6.56
N PRO A 30 11.63 10.61 -5.79
CA PRO A 30 12.31 9.39 -6.15
C PRO A 30 11.35 8.19 -6.19
N ALA A 31 11.74 7.15 -6.92
CA ALA A 31 11.00 5.89 -6.92
C ALA A 31 10.93 5.30 -5.51
N PHE A 32 9.84 4.58 -5.23
CA PHE A 32 9.78 3.67 -4.08
C PHE A 32 10.72 2.50 -4.37
N ILE A 33 12.01 2.72 -4.07
CA ILE A 33 13.20 2.00 -4.56
C ILE A 33 12.92 0.51 -4.85
N PRO A 34 13.39 -0.06 -5.98
CA PRO A 34 13.16 -1.47 -6.35
C PRO A 34 13.41 -2.48 -5.22
N LYS A 35 14.40 -2.23 -4.35
CA LYS A 35 14.71 -3.06 -3.18
C LYS A 35 13.54 -3.25 -2.22
N TYR A 36 12.62 -2.29 -2.14
CA TYR A 36 11.47 -2.33 -1.24
C TYR A 36 10.22 -2.95 -1.88
N MET A 37 10.17 -3.02 -3.21
CA MET A 37 9.05 -3.61 -3.95
C MET A 37 9.06 -5.14 -3.88
N GLU A 38 10.24 -5.76 -3.83
CA GLU A 38 10.39 -7.21 -3.64
C GLU A 38 9.97 -7.67 -2.23
N ASP A 39 9.98 -6.74 -1.27
CA ASP A 39 9.60 -6.97 0.13
C ASP A 39 8.13 -6.64 0.44
N ILE A 40 7.30 -6.29 -0.56
CA ILE A 40 5.89 -6.02 -0.30
C ILE A 40 5.22 -7.33 0.13
N PRO A 41 4.68 -7.43 1.36
CA PRO A 41 4.12 -8.68 1.83
C PRO A 41 2.84 -9.01 1.07
N VAL A 42 2.61 -10.29 0.80
CA VAL A 42 1.31 -10.76 0.31
C VAL A 42 0.28 -10.57 1.42
N VAL A 43 -0.79 -9.83 1.13
CA VAL A 43 -1.93 -9.70 2.03
C VAL A 43 -2.66 -11.03 2.10
N LYS A 44 -2.80 -11.55 3.32
CA LYS A 44 -3.59 -12.75 3.61
C LYS A 44 -4.80 -12.37 4.45
N LEU A 45 -5.98 -12.71 3.93
CA LEU A 45 -7.25 -12.48 4.60
C LEU A 45 -7.71 -13.76 5.31
N ARG A 46 -8.71 -13.64 6.18
CA ARG A 46 -9.33 -14.82 6.80
C ARG A 46 -9.97 -15.73 5.74
N ARG A 47 -10.04 -17.03 6.05
CA ARG A 47 -10.34 -18.11 5.08
C ARG A 47 -11.67 -17.96 4.34
N ASP A 48 -12.67 -17.33 4.95
CA ASP A 48 -14.01 -17.13 4.42
C ASP A 48 -14.16 -15.89 3.51
N VAL A 49 -13.11 -15.08 3.36
CA VAL A 49 -13.14 -13.93 2.43
C VAL A 49 -12.73 -14.38 1.03
N SER A 50 -13.60 -14.12 0.04
CA SER A 50 -13.44 -14.56 -1.35
C SER A 50 -12.48 -13.67 -2.17
N HIS A 51 -11.31 -13.32 -1.63
CA HIS A 51 -10.26 -12.62 -2.37
C HIS A 51 -9.01 -13.48 -2.48
N LYS A 52 -8.26 -13.31 -3.57
CA LYS A 52 -6.98 -13.98 -3.74
C LYS A 52 -5.93 -13.30 -2.85
N ASN A 53 -5.05 -14.11 -2.26
CA ASN A 53 -3.85 -13.59 -1.61
C ASN A 53 -3.00 -12.90 -2.67
N THR A 54 -2.67 -11.62 -2.45
CA THR A 54 -1.89 -10.83 -3.39
C THR A 54 -1.11 -9.73 -2.67
N ASP A 55 0.02 -9.37 -3.23
CA ASP A 55 0.86 -8.21 -2.92
C ASP A 55 0.52 -6.99 -3.78
N ALA A 56 -0.49 -7.08 -4.64
CA ALA A 56 -0.88 -6.00 -5.53
C ALA A 56 -1.22 -4.74 -4.74
N VAL A 57 -0.70 -3.60 -5.22
CA VAL A 57 -0.99 -2.28 -4.68
C VAL A 57 -1.99 -1.58 -5.59
N ARG A 58 -3.02 -0.98 -4.98
CA ARG A 58 -4.03 -0.18 -5.65
C ARG A 58 -4.07 1.23 -5.08
N TYR A 59 -4.47 2.17 -5.93
CA TYR A 59 -4.56 3.60 -5.59
C TYR A 59 -6.00 4.08 -5.41
N SER A 60 -6.96 3.17 -5.56
CA SER A 60 -8.39 3.36 -5.34
C SER A 60 -8.94 2.12 -4.64
N TYR A 61 -9.91 2.33 -3.76
CA TYR A 61 -10.63 1.23 -3.12
C TYR A 61 -11.38 0.41 -4.18
N ALA A 62 -11.21 -0.91 -4.16
CA ALA A 62 -11.79 -1.83 -5.13
C ALA A 62 -12.36 -3.11 -4.49
N ASP A 63 -12.21 -3.28 -3.17
CA ASP A 63 -12.66 -4.48 -2.44
C ASP A 63 -12.19 -5.77 -3.10
N SER A 64 -10.87 -5.89 -3.34
CA SER A 64 -10.31 -6.98 -4.15
C SER A 64 -9.20 -7.77 -3.47
N GLY A 65 -8.86 -7.42 -2.23
CA GLY A 65 -7.67 -7.89 -1.51
C GLY A 65 -6.41 -7.15 -1.93
N GLY A 66 -5.30 -7.46 -1.27
CA GLY A 66 -4.04 -6.72 -1.46
C GLY A 66 -4.01 -5.38 -0.71
N TRP A 67 -3.10 -4.52 -1.15
CA TRP A 67 -2.82 -3.23 -0.52
C TRP A 67 -3.58 -2.10 -1.20
N TRP A 68 -4.15 -1.22 -0.39
CA TRP A 68 -4.69 0.05 -0.82
C TRP A 68 -3.81 1.18 -0.30
N TYR A 69 -3.17 1.92 -1.20
CA TYR A 69 -2.34 3.07 -0.88
C TYR A 69 -3.02 4.37 -1.26
N ASN A 70 -3.05 5.32 -0.33
CA ASN A 70 -3.49 6.68 -0.60
C ASN A 70 -2.27 7.64 -0.59
N PRO A 71 -1.85 8.17 -1.75
CA PRO A 71 -0.70 9.07 -1.83
C PRO A 71 -0.95 10.45 -1.22
N THR A 72 -2.19 10.77 -0.85
CA THR A 72 -2.54 12.05 -0.21
C THR A 72 -2.15 12.08 1.26
N ASP A 73 -2.36 10.96 1.96
CA ASP A 73 -2.11 10.82 3.40
C ASP A 73 -0.99 9.82 3.72
N GLY A 74 -0.41 9.18 2.71
CA GLY A 74 0.64 8.17 2.86
C GLY A 74 0.17 6.85 3.50
N LYS A 75 -1.14 6.68 3.73
CA LYS A 75 -1.65 5.51 4.45
C LYS A 75 -1.76 4.31 3.53
N ILE A 76 -1.39 3.16 4.08
CA ILE A 76 -1.50 1.85 3.44
C ILE A 76 -2.46 1.03 4.28
N ARG A 77 -3.48 0.52 3.60
CA ARG A 77 -4.59 -0.22 4.17
C ARG A 77 -4.75 -1.52 3.40
N ILE A 78 -5.62 -2.38 3.89
CA ILE A 78 -6.02 -3.57 3.14
C ILE A 78 -7.21 -3.20 2.25
N ASP A 79 -7.14 -3.53 0.96
CA ASP A 79 -8.25 -3.31 0.00
C ASP A 79 -9.36 -4.35 0.20
N CYS A 80 -10.06 -4.30 1.33
CA CYS A 80 -11.10 -5.26 1.64
C CYS A 80 -12.15 -4.66 2.59
N GLY A 81 -13.41 -4.73 2.18
CA GLY A 81 -14.62 -4.31 2.90
C GLY A 81 -15.10 -5.30 3.96
N HIS A 82 -14.59 -6.54 3.90
CA HIS A 82 -14.95 -7.58 4.85
C HIS A 82 -14.37 -7.28 6.24
N LYS A 83 -14.97 -7.93 7.24
CA LYS A 83 -14.52 -7.84 8.61
C LYS A 83 -13.47 -8.90 8.92
N ASP A 84 -12.63 -8.64 9.90
CA ASP A 84 -11.72 -9.63 10.46
C ASP A 84 -12.40 -10.49 11.55
N LEU A 85 -11.62 -11.27 12.30
CA LEU A 85 -12.14 -12.09 13.41
C LEU A 85 -12.59 -11.27 14.62
N LYS A 86 -12.25 -9.97 14.68
CA LYS A 86 -12.66 -9.02 15.71
C LYS A 86 -13.86 -8.17 15.28
N ASN A 87 -14.47 -8.49 14.14
CA ASN A 87 -15.61 -7.76 13.57
C ASN A 87 -15.25 -6.32 13.13
N VAL A 88 -13.97 -6.05 12.84
CA VAL A 88 -13.45 -4.75 12.35
C VAL A 88 -13.18 -4.86 10.84
N GLN A 89 -13.51 -3.82 10.07
CA GLN A 89 -13.28 -3.82 8.63
C GLN A 89 -11.80 -3.72 8.27
N TYR A 90 -11.35 -4.53 7.33
CA TYR A 90 -9.94 -4.58 6.93
C TYR A 90 -9.39 -3.23 6.44
N TYR A 91 -10.18 -2.43 5.72
CA TYR A 91 -9.76 -1.10 5.26
C TYR A 91 -9.69 -0.03 6.37
N THR A 92 -10.13 -0.33 7.60
CA THR A 92 -10.10 0.65 8.71
C THR A 92 -8.80 0.60 9.53
N TYR A 93 -8.01 -0.45 9.36
CA TYR A 93 -6.62 -0.52 9.84
C TYR A 93 -5.74 0.44 9.05
#